data_AF-A0A1J5QZK6-F1
#
_entry.id   AF-A0A1J5QZK6-F1
#
_cell.length_a   1.000
_cell.length_b   1.000
_cell.length_c   1.000
_cell.angle_alpha   90.00
_cell.angle_beta   90.00
_cell.angle_gamma   90.00
#
_symmetry.space_group_name_H-M   'P 1'
#
loop_
_entity.id
_entity.type
_entity.pdbx_description
1 polymer ?
#
loop_
_entity_poly.entity_id
_entity_poly.type
_entity_poly.pdbx_seq_one_letter_code
_entity_poly.pdbx_strand_id
1 'polypeptide(L)' 'MRIIGRRQERPIAFSASAELLIEGARFNDEIHRLPTGSTTFIPKGVYRFKTHELSNRHQTDCLVLGMARIAKERR' A
#
# COMPACT_ATOMS: atom_id res chain seq x y z
N MET A 1 -8.15 3.56 24.19
CA MET A 1 -7.60 3.42 22.81
C MET A 1 -6.95 2.06 22.70
N ARG A 2 -7.43 1.17 21.81
CA ARG A 2 -6.87 -0.18 21.63
C ARG A 2 -5.78 -0.12 20.56
N ILE A 3 -4.54 -0.49 20.90
CA ILE A 3 -3.48 -0.62 19.92
C ILE A 3 -3.76 -1.90 19.10
N ILE A 4 -4.04 -1.73 17.82
CA ILE A 4 -4.23 -2.84 16.87
C ILE A 4 -2.90 -3.02 16.14
N GLY A 5 -2.30 -4.20 16.26
CA GLY A 5 -1.01 -4.53 15.66
C GLY A 5 0.17 -3.96 16.45
N ARG A 6 1.07 -4.83 16.89
CA ARG A 6 2.36 -4.46 17.46
C ARG A 6 3.45 -5.08 16.60
N ARG A 7 4.41 -4.27 16.14
CA ARG A 7 5.59 -4.80 15.44
C ARG A 7 6.33 -5.73 16.40
N GLN A 8 6.51 -6.98 15.98
CA GLN A 8 7.41 -7.88 16.68
C GLN A 8 8.83 -7.59 16.22
N GLU A 9 9.63 -7.02 17.11
CA GLU A 9 11.06 -6.84 16.87
C GLU A 9 11.74 -8.21 16.98
N ARG A 10 12.57 -8.53 15.99
CA ARG A 10 13.33 -9.77 15.96
C ARG A 10 14.76 -9.51 16.38
N PRO A 11 15.37 -10.38 17.21
CA PRO A 11 16.77 -10.26 17.56
C PRO A 11 17.65 -10.45 16.32
N ILE A 12 18.78 -9.75 16.29
CA ILE A 12 19.79 -9.94 15.24
C ILE A 12 20.38 -11.35 15.43
N ALA A 13 20.28 -12.18 14.40
CA ALA A 13 20.83 -13.53 14.38
C ALA A 13 22.02 -13.62 13.42
N PHE A 14 22.99 -14.47 13.76
CA PHE A 14 24.17 -14.70 12.92
C PHE A 14 23.84 -15.54 11.68
N SER A 15 22.91 -16.49 11.80
CA SER A 15 22.47 -17.36 10.71
C SER A 15 21.16 -16.86 10.08
N ALA A 16 21.03 -17.07 8.77
CA ALA A 16 19.77 -16.88 8.07
C ALA A 16 18.76 -17.98 8.46
N SER A 17 17.46 -17.63 8.47
CA SER A 17 16.36 -18.58 8.67
C SER A 17 15.39 -18.51 7.50
N ALA A 18 15.05 -19.67 6.96
CA ALA A 18 14.09 -19.82 5.87
C ALA A 18 12.68 -19.44 6.32
N GLU A 19 12.32 -19.80 7.55
CA GLU A 19 11.02 -19.50 8.16
C GLU A 19 10.81 -17.98 8.26
N LEU A 20 11.83 -17.26 8.72
CA LEU A 20 11.79 -15.80 8.84
C LEU A 20 11.69 -15.12 7.47
N LEU A 21 12.36 -15.67 6.45
CA LEU A 21 12.29 -15.19 5.07
C LEU A 21 10.88 -15.35 4.49
N ILE A 22 10.28 -16.53 4.66
CA ILE A 22 8.92 -16.82 4.17
C ILE A 22 7.90 -15.88 4.83
N GLU A 23 8.00 -15.66 6.13
CA GLU A 23 7.10 -14.76 6.84
C GLU A 23 7.26 -13.31 6.35
N GLY A 24 8.51 -12.86 6.16
CA GLY A 24 8.80 -11.53 5.62
C GLY A 24 8.25 -11.34 4.20
N ALA A 25 8.37 -12.36 3.34
CA ALA A 25 7.83 -12.34 1.98
C ALA A 25 6.30 -12.23 1.99
N ARG A 26 5.61 -13.05 2.81
CA ARG A 26 4.15 -13.00 2.94
C ARG A 26 3.67 -11.65 3.47
N PHE A 27 4.33 -11.11 4.49
CA PHE A 27 4.02 -9.78 4.99
C PHE A 27 4.16 -8.72 3.91
N ASN A 28 5.25 -8.76 3.13
CA ASN A 28 5.46 -7.82 2.04
C ASN A 28 4.35 -7.90 0.98
N ASP A 29 3.95 -9.11 0.59
CA ASP A 29 2.85 -9.32 -0.36
C ASP A 29 1.52 -8.76 0.15
N GLU A 30 1.19 -8.95 1.44
CA GLU A 30 -0.02 -8.37 2.03
C GLU A 30 0.03 -6.85 2.12
N ILE A 31 1.19 -6.26 2.45
CA ILE A 31 1.38 -4.81 2.43
C ILE A 31 1.18 -4.26 1.01
N HIS A 32 1.63 -5.00 -0.01
CA HIS A 32 1.37 -4.68 -1.41
C HIS A 32 -0.10 -4.81 -1.82
N ARG A 33 -0.99 -5.35 -0.99
CA ARG A 33 -2.45 -5.37 -1.23
C ARG A 33 -3.22 -4.27 -0.52
N LEU A 34 -2.59 -3.59 0.44
CA LEU A 34 -3.20 -2.45 1.14
C LEU A 34 -3.58 -1.33 0.16
N PRO A 35 -4.42 -0.36 0.57
CA PRO A 35 -4.80 0.81 -0.22
C PRO A 35 -3.63 1.48 -0.99
N THR A 36 -2.44 1.51 -0.40
CA THR A 36 -1.21 2.07 -0.97
C THR A 36 -0.44 1.12 -1.91
N GLY A 37 -0.89 -0.13 -2.00
CA GLY A 37 -0.42 -1.23 -2.85
C GLY A 37 -1.24 -1.36 -4.13
N SER A 38 -1.38 -0.26 -4.87
CA SER A 38 -2.03 -0.21 -6.19
C SER A 38 -3.56 -0.29 -6.19
N THR A 39 -4.24 -0.45 -5.05
CA THR A 39 -5.71 -0.56 -4.99
C THR A 39 -6.45 0.78 -4.92
N THR A 40 -5.79 1.87 -4.47
CA THR A 40 -6.38 3.23 -4.47
C THR A 40 -6.10 4.02 -5.74
N PHE A 41 -5.26 3.52 -6.63
CA PHE A 41 -4.80 4.21 -7.85
C PHE A 41 -4.09 5.57 -7.62
N ILE A 42 -3.87 5.96 -6.36
CA ILE A 42 -3.09 7.14 -6.00
C ILE A 42 -1.61 6.75 -6.07
N PRO A 43 -0.80 7.41 -6.92
CA PRO A 43 0.63 7.13 -6.99
C PRO A 43 1.31 7.39 -5.64
N LYS A 44 2.36 6.62 -5.33
CA LYS A 44 3.19 6.93 -4.17
C LYS A 44 3.92 8.25 -4.43
N GLY A 45 3.82 9.20 -3.50
CA GLY A 45 4.44 10.50 -3.62
C GLY A 45 4.15 11.40 -2.42
N VAL A 46 4.82 12.57 -2.40
CA VAL A 46 4.54 13.62 -1.42
C VAL A 46 3.62 14.64 -2.07
N TYR A 47 2.43 14.81 -1.52
CA TYR A 47 1.42 15.73 -2.02
C TYR A 47 1.25 16.92 -1.08
N ARG A 48 1.17 18.12 -1.64
CA ARG A 48 0.84 19.36 -0.92
C ARG A 48 -0.29 20.06 -1.64
N PHE A 49 -1.50 20.00 -1.10
CA PHE A 49 -2.68 20.68 -1.64
C PHE A 49 -2.95 21.95 -0.84
N LYS A 50 -3.37 23.01 -1.54
CA LYS A 50 -3.73 24.30 -0.90
C LYS A 50 -5.08 24.23 -0.19
N THR A 51 -5.97 23.34 -0.65
CA THR A 51 -7.32 23.15 -0.09
C THR A 51 -7.70 21.68 -0.12
N HIS A 52 -8.71 21.31 0.67
CA HIS A 52 -9.27 19.96 0.69
C HIS A 52 -9.95 19.60 -0.64
N GLU A 53 -10.60 20.56 -1.30
CA GLU A 53 -11.23 20.35 -2.62
C GLU A 53 -10.20 19.91 -3.67
N LEU A 54 -9.00 20.49 -3.66
CA LEU A 54 -7.93 20.09 -4.58
C LEU A 54 -7.43 18.67 -4.28
N SER A 55 -7.35 18.30 -3.00
CA SER A 55 -7.02 16.92 -2.59
C SER A 55 -8.09 15.93 -3.05
N ASN A 56 -9.36 16.27 -2.87
CA ASN A 56 -10.49 15.41 -3.24
C ASN A 56 -10.60 15.25 -4.76
N ARG A 57 -10.34 16.32 -5.52
CA ARG A 57 -10.27 16.25 -6.98
C ARG A 57 -9.15 15.32 -7.43
N HIS A 58 -7.95 15.47 -6.88
CA HIS A 58 -6.82 14.59 -7.21
C HIS A 58 -7.15 13.12 -6.93
N GLN A 59 -7.72 12.82 -5.77
CA GLN A 59 -8.15 11.46 -5.43
C GLN A 59 -9.18 10.91 -6.43
N THR A 60 -10.14 11.73 -6.84
CA THR A 60 -11.17 11.36 -7.82
C THR A 60 -10.55 11.06 -9.18
N ASP A 61 -9.66 11.91 -9.66
CA ASP A 61 -8.97 11.74 -10.94
C ASP A 61 -8.16 10.43 -10.96
N CYS A 62 -7.43 10.14 -9.87
CA CYS A 62 -6.70 8.88 -9.72
C CYS A 62 -7.63 7.66 -9.79
N LEU A 63 -8.75 7.70 -9.06
CA LEU A 63 -9.75 6.61 -9.10
C LEU A 63 -10.30 6.40 -10.52
N VAL A 64 -10.68 7.47 -11.21
CA VAL A 64 -11.24 7.40 -12.57
C VAL A 64 -10.24 6.77 -13.55
N LEU A 65 -8.98 7.22 -13.53
CA LEU A 65 -7.92 6.66 -14.38
C LEU A 65 -7.66 5.18 -14.10
N GLY A 66 -7.66 4.81 -12.81
CA GLY A 66 -7.52 3.43 -12.37
C GLY A 66 -8.63 2.53 -12.88
N MET A 67 -9.88 2.96 -12.72
CA MET A 67 -11.05 2.22 -13.18
C MET A 67 -11.08 2.10 -14.71
N ALA A 68 -10.72 3.15 -15.43
CA ALA A 68 -10.62 3.12 -16.89
C ALA A 68 -9.57 2.10 -17.37
N ARG A 69 -8.41 2.02 -16.69
CA ARG A 69 -7.39 1.01 -16.98
C ARG A 69 -7.90 -0.41 -16.75
N ILE A 70 -8.54 -0.68 -15.61
CA ILE A 70 -9.12 -2.01 -15.32
C ILE A 70 -10.18 -2.38 -16.36
N ALA A 71 -11.05 -1.44 -16.73
CA ALA A 71 -12.08 -1.68 -17.75
C ALA A 71 -11.47 -2.03 -19.11
N LYS A 72 -10.33 -1.43 -19.46
CA LYS A 72 -9.59 -1.76 -20.69
C LYS A 72 -8.94 -3.14 -20.63
N GLU A 73 -8.35 -3.52 -19.50
CA GLU A 73 -7.69 -4.83 -19.31
C GLU A 73 -8.69 -6.01 -19.28
N ARG A 74 -9.97 -5.74 -18.98
CA ARG A 74 -11.05 -6.74 -18.97
C ARG A 74 -11.76 -6.93 -20.32
N ARG A 75 -11.46 -6.11 -21.33
CA ARG A 75 -11.96 -6.25 -22.71
C ARG A 75 -11.01 -7.10 -23.54
#